data_AF-A0A4Q2ZDS6-F1
#
_entry.id   AF-A0A4Q2ZDS6-F1
#
_cell.length_a   1.000
_cell.length_b   1.000
_cell.length_c   1.000
_cell.angle_alpha   90.00
_cell.angle_beta   90.00
_cell.angle_gamma   90.00
#
_symmetry.space_group_name_H-M   'P 1'
#
loop_
_entity.id
_entity.type
_entity.pdbx_description
1 polymer ?
#
loop_
_entity_poly.entity_id
_entity_poly.type
_entity_poly.pdbx_seq_one_letter_code
_entity_poly.pdbx_strand_id
1 'polypeptide(L)'
;MIPKLMHFIWVGDQAKCPTNCMDTWRALNPTWEFLLWDDSDLESQDWINRDHMTAMYGKELNGVADMMRWEILHAKGGVVVDADSIALRPLDDHLLDCEAFACWESEIARPGLIAAGYFGCEAGNPFVEQIVRDIHAEPSVTDAM
;
A
#
# COMPACT_ATOMS: atom_id res chain seq x y z
N MET A 1 -11.76 -5.50 13.18
CA MET A 1 -12.30 -5.70 11.82
C MET A 1 -11.64 -4.68 10.90
N ILE A 2 -11.25 -5.10 9.70
CA ILE A 2 -10.62 -4.23 8.70
C ILE A 2 -11.65 -3.20 8.20
N PRO A 3 -11.34 -1.89 8.19
CA PRO A 3 -12.28 -0.87 7.71
C PRO A 3 -12.47 -0.94 6.20
N LYS A 4 -13.66 -0.56 5.72
CA LYS A 4 -13.97 -0.41 4.28
C LYS A 4 -13.36 0.88 3.70
N LEU A 5 -12.04 0.97 3.81
CA LEU A 5 -11.23 2.07 3.32
C LEU A 5 -10.18 1.50 2.37
N MET A 6 -10.19 1.97 1.14
CA MET A 6 -9.25 1.54 0.11
C MET A 6 -8.23 2.64 -0.19
N HIS A 7 -6.96 2.24 -0.26
CA HIS A 7 -5.84 3.13 -0.49
C HIS A 7 -5.18 2.86 -1.83
N PHE A 8 -4.97 3.91 -2.60
CA PHE A 8 -4.10 3.93 -3.77
C PHE A 8 -2.93 4.87 -3.49
N ILE A 9 -1.75 4.55 -3.99
CA ILE A 9 -0.56 5.39 -3.82
C ILE A 9 0.01 5.67 -5.20
N TRP A 10 0.18 6.94 -5.52
CA TRP A 10 0.78 7.38 -6.79
C TRP A 10 1.64 8.62 -6.58
N VAL A 11 2.95 8.39 -6.47
CA VAL A 11 3.98 9.44 -6.34
C VAL A 11 4.71 9.63 -7.67
N GLY A 12 5.11 10.86 -7.98
CA GLY A 12 5.80 11.25 -9.21
C GLY A 12 4.89 11.85 -10.28
N ASP A 13 4.99 11.34 -11.51
CA ASP A 13 4.32 11.96 -12.67
C ASP A 13 2.80 11.74 -12.63
N GLN A 14 2.07 12.74 -12.15
CA GLN A 14 0.61 12.71 -12.04
C GLN A 14 -0.10 12.58 -13.40
N ALA A 15 0.54 12.92 -14.52
CA ALA A 15 -0.02 12.70 -15.85
C ALA A 15 -0.12 11.21 -16.22
N LYS A 16 0.62 10.35 -15.51
CA LYS A 16 0.61 8.89 -15.67
C LYS A 16 -0.21 8.16 -14.62
N CYS A 17 -0.85 8.89 -13.70
CA CYS A 17 -1.68 8.29 -12.66
C CYS A 17 -2.79 7.42 -13.30
N PRO A 18 -2.86 6.11 -12.98
CA PRO A 18 -3.75 5.15 -13.64
C PRO A 18 -5.18 5.25 -13.08
N THR A 19 -5.80 6.42 -13.19
CA THR A 19 -7.14 6.70 -12.66
C THR A 19 -8.21 5.78 -13.25
N ASN A 20 -8.05 5.37 -14.51
CA ASN A 20 -8.89 4.39 -15.17
C ASN A 20 -8.90 3.02 -14.45
N CYS A 21 -7.78 2.62 -13.86
CA CYS A 21 -7.69 1.39 -13.06
C CYS A 21 -8.41 1.57 -11.72
N MET A 22 -8.12 2.67 -11.01
CA MET A 22 -8.77 3.01 -9.74
C MET A 22 -10.30 3.12 -9.86
N ASP A 23 -10.81 3.63 -10.98
CA ASP A 23 -12.24 3.78 -11.21
C ASP A 23 -12.97 2.44 -11.31
N THR A 24 -12.30 1.37 -11.75
CA THR A 24 -12.90 0.02 -11.72
C THR A 24 -13.18 -0.45 -10.29
N TRP A 25 -12.26 -0.17 -9.36
CA TRP A 25 -12.43 -0.48 -7.94
C TRP A 25 -13.58 0.33 -7.34
N ARG A 26 -13.66 1.63 -7.63
CA ARG A 26 -14.75 2.51 -7.18
C ARG A 26 -16.11 2.04 -7.69
N ALA A 27 -16.20 1.69 -8.98
CA ALA A 27 -17.44 1.24 -9.60
C ALA A 27 -17.96 -0.08 -9.00
N LEU A 28 -17.07 -1.02 -8.67
CA LEU A 28 -17.44 -2.32 -8.12
C LEU A 28 -17.60 -2.33 -6.60
N ASN A 29 -17.10 -1.32 -5.89
CA ASN A 29 -17.14 -1.24 -4.43
C ASN A 29 -17.73 0.10 -3.95
N PRO A 30 -18.98 0.45 -4.34
CA PRO A 30 -19.56 1.79 -4.11
C PRO A 30 -19.83 2.12 -2.63
N THR A 31 -19.73 1.14 -1.73
CA THR A 31 -19.90 1.33 -0.28
C THR A 31 -18.59 1.61 0.45
N TRP A 32 -17.47 1.58 -0.26
CA TRP A 32 -16.14 1.82 0.29
C TRP A 32 -15.76 3.29 0.19
N GLU A 33 -14.93 3.73 1.12
CA GLU A 33 -14.20 4.99 1.00
C GLU A 33 -12.88 4.76 0.26
N PHE A 34 -12.44 5.75 -0.51
CA PHE A 34 -11.22 5.65 -1.31
C PHE A 34 -10.33 6.87 -1.07
N LEU A 35 -9.05 6.62 -0.84
CA LEU A 35 -8.02 7.64 -0.71
C LEU A 35 -6.90 7.40 -1.73
N LEU A 36 -6.53 8.44 -2.46
CA LEU A 36 -5.33 8.48 -3.29
C LEU A 36 -4.28 9.29 -2.53
N TRP A 37 -3.11 8.68 -2.32
CA TRP A 37 -1.96 9.30 -1.67
C TRP A 37 -0.95 9.70 -2.72
N ASP A 38 -0.57 10.97 -2.73
CA ASP A 38 0.33 11.53 -3.75
C ASP A 38 1.55 12.23 -3.15
N ASP A 39 2.30 12.97 -3.98
CA ASP A 39 3.49 13.72 -3.55
C ASP A 39 3.17 14.78 -2.49
N SER A 40 1.98 15.38 -2.51
CA SER A 40 1.55 16.34 -1.49
C SER A 40 1.37 15.65 -0.13
N ASP A 41 0.87 14.43 -0.10
CA ASP A 41 0.80 13.64 1.14
C ASP A 41 2.19 13.18 1.57
N LEU A 42 3.01 12.76 0.62
CA LEU A 42 4.41 12.41 0.88
C LEU A 42 5.16 13.59 1.52
N GLU A 43 4.86 14.83 1.16
CA GLU A 43 5.49 16.02 1.74
C GLU A 43 4.88 16.45 3.09
N SER A 44 3.57 16.31 3.27
CA SER A 44 2.85 16.93 4.39
C SER A 44 2.68 16.05 5.63
N GLN A 45 2.77 14.72 5.51
CA GLN A 45 2.61 13.80 6.63
C GLN A 45 3.91 13.63 7.43
N ASP A 46 3.82 13.12 8.65
CA ASP A 46 5.00 12.75 9.44
C ASP A 46 5.27 11.24 9.28
N TRP A 47 6.21 10.88 8.40
CA TRP A 47 6.56 9.49 8.12
C TRP A 47 7.72 9.03 8.99
N ILE A 48 7.60 7.85 9.59
CA ILE A 48 8.66 7.16 10.33
C ILE A 48 9.85 6.89 9.41
N ASN A 49 9.60 6.51 8.17
CA ASN A 49 10.62 6.22 7.16
C ASN A 49 10.95 7.43 6.26
N ARG A 50 10.71 8.67 6.71
CA ARG A 50 10.91 9.87 5.87
C ARG A 50 12.31 9.97 5.24
N ASP A 51 13.35 9.64 5.99
CA ASP A 51 14.73 9.69 5.49
C ASP A 51 14.95 8.67 4.36
N HIS A 52 14.44 7.45 4.53
CA HIS A 52 14.50 6.39 3.52
C HIS A 52 13.65 6.72 2.29
N MET A 53 12.44 7.25 2.47
CA MET A 53 11.58 7.71 1.38
C MET A 53 12.27 8.82 0.57
N THR A 54 12.91 9.78 1.24
CA THR A 54 13.65 10.88 0.59
C THR A 54 14.85 10.35 -0.21
N ALA A 55 15.60 9.42 0.35
CA ALA A 55 16.73 8.78 -0.34
C ALA A 55 16.29 7.97 -1.56
N MET A 56 15.12 7.33 -1.47
CA MET A 56 14.57 6.46 -2.51
C MET A 56 13.89 7.24 -3.65
N TYR A 57 13.31 8.42 -3.39
CA TYR A 57 12.50 9.17 -4.35
C TYR A 57 13.21 9.47 -5.68
N GLY A 58 14.51 9.76 -5.64
CA GLY A 58 15.31 9.99 -6.85
C GLY A 58 15.77 8.72 -7.58
N LYS A 59 15.52 7.54 -7.00
CA LYS A 59 15.98 6.23 -7.50
C LYS A 59 14.82 5.38 -8.00
N GLU A 60 13.87 5.04 -7.11
CA GLU A 60 12.79 4.09 -7.39
C GLU A 60 11.49 4.50 -6.67
N LEU A 61 10.56 5.10 -7.41
CA LEU A 61 9.29 5.61 -6.85
C LEU A 61 8.38 4.52 -6.28
N ASN A 62 8.46 3.29 -6.81
CA ASN A 62 7.78 2.13 -6.23
C ASN A 62 8.29 1.81 -4.81
N GLY A 63 9.60 1.97 -4.55
CA GLY A 63 10.14 1.83 -3.20
C GLY A 63 9.61 2.89 -2.22
N VAL A 64 9.37 4.11 -2.70
CA VAL A 64 8.70 5.16 -1.90
C VAL A 64 7.26 4.75 -1.59
N ALA A 65 6.51 4.33 -2.60
CA ALA A 65 5.13 3.87 -2.44
C ALA A 65 5.03 2.65 -1.50
N ASP A 66 6.00 1.73 -1.56
CA ASP A 66 6.09 0.56 -0.67
C ASP A 66 6.24 0.97 0.79
N MET A 67 7.06 1.99 1.09
CA MET A 67 7.19 2.50 2.46
C MET A 67 5.94 3.24 2.92
N MET A 68 5.34 4.08 2.05
CA MET A 68 4.09 4.79 2.36
C MET A 68 2.97 3.80 2.70
N ARG A 69 2.87 2.70 1.93
CA ARG A 69 1.86 1.64 2.10
C ARG A 69 1.77 1.16 3.54
N TRP A 70 2.89 0.78 4.12
CA TRP A 70 2.91 0.18 5.45
C TRP A 70 2.55 1.19 6.54
N GLU A 71 3.01 2.42 6.42
CA GLU A 71 2.67 3.47 7.38
C GLU A 71 1.21 3.93 7.28
N ILE A 72 0.67 4.02 6.05
CA ILE A 72 -0.76 4.31 5.82
C ILE A 72 -1.63 3.22 6.45
N LEU A 73 -1.33 1.95 6.14
CA LEU A 73 -2.08 0.80 6.66
C LEU A 73 -1.96 0.70 8.18
N HIS A 74 -0.78 0.93 8.74
CA HIS A 74 -0.61 0.96 10.19
C HIS A 74 -1.46 2.07 10.83
N ALA A 75 -1.48 3.27 10.26
CA ALA A 75 -2.21 4.40 10.82
C ALA A 75 -3.73 4.31 10.66
N LYS A 76 -4.22 3.78 9.53
CA LYS A 76 -5.64 3.84 9.14
C LYS A 76 -6.32 2.49 9.00
N GLY A 77 -5.55 1.40 8.98
CA GLY A 77 -6.03 0.10 8.54
C GLY A 77 -6.48 0.15 7.08
N GLY A 78 -7.42 -0.72 6.73
CA GLY A 78 -8.06 -0.74 5.43
C GLY A 78 -7.38 -1.71 4.48
N VAL A 79 -7.53 -1.45 3.18
CA VAL A 79 -6.99 -2.30 2.12
C VAL A 79 -6.20 -1.42 1.15
N VAL A 80 -4.95 -1.79 0.89
CA VAL A 80 -4.18 -1.21 -0.21
C VAL A 80 -4.29 -2.12 -1.43
N VAL A 81 -4.43 -1.49 -2.59
CA VAL A 81 -4.28 -2.17 -3.87
C VAL A 81 -3.36 -1.32 -4.76
N ASP A 82 -2.56 -1.99 -5.60
CA ASP A 82 -1.71 -1.25 -6.54
C ASP A 82 -2.55 -0.37 -7.46
N ALA A 83 -2.10 0.87 -7.65
CA ALA A 83 -2.82 1.91 -8.38
C ALA A 83 -3.17 1.51 -9.83
N ASP A 84 -2.31 0.71 -10.45
CA ASP A 84 -2.43 0.23 -11.83
C ASP A 84 -3.17 -1.12 -11.96
N SER A 85 -3.79 -1.62 -10.88
CA SER A 85 -4.61 -2.83 -10.88
C SER A 85 -6.09 -2.54 -11.17
N ILE A 86 -6.76 -3.47 -11.86
CA ILE A 86 -8.21 -3.40 -12.12
C ILE A 86 -8.99 -4.34 -11.21
N ALA A 87 -10.16 -3.90 -10.75
CA ALA A 87 -11.13 -4.77 -10.11
C ALA A 87 -11.93 -5.55 -11.16
N LEU A 88 -12.00 -6.87 -11.00
CA LEU A 88 -12.84 -7.75 -11.82
C LEU A 88 -14.15 -8.14 -11.12
N ARG A 89 -14.19 -7.99 -9.80
CA ARG A 89 -15.34 -8.29 -8.94
C ARG A 89 -15.28 -7.41 -7.67
N PRO A 90 -16.41 -7.19 -6.99
CA PRO A 90 -16.41 -6.57 -5.66
C PRO A 90 -15.55 -7.37 -4.67
N LEU A 91 -14.97 -6.68 -3.69
CA LEU A 91 -14.26 -7.35 -2.60
C LEU A 91 -15.27 -7.90 -1.61
N ASP A 92 -15.14 -9.18 -1.27
CA ASP A 92 -16.10 -9.85 -0.40
C ASP A 92 -15.90 -9.42 1.06
N ASP A 93 -16.97 -8.96 1.72
CA ASP A 93 -16.94 -8.45 3.11
C ASP A 93 -16.36 -9.46 4.12
N HIS A 94 -16.45 -10.76 3.87
CA HIS A 94 -15.87 -11.80 4.74
C HIS A 94 -14.35 -11.71 4.87
N LEU A 95 -13.65 -11.10 3.89
CA LEU A 95 -12.19 -10.89 3.96
C LEU A 95 -11.82 -9.88 5.06
N LEU A 96 -12.78 -9.07 5.49
CA LEU A 96 -12.57 -8.02 6.50
C LEU A 96 -12.70 -8.55 7.93
N ASP A 97 -13.19 -9.78 8.10
CA ASP A 97 -13.37 -10.46 9.39
C ASP A 97 -12.09 -11.17 9.85
N CYS A 98 -10.98 -10.43 9.86
CA CYS A 98 -9.68 -10.87 10.33
C CYS A 98 -8.82 -9.67 10.73
N GLU A 99 -7.66 -9.91 11.35
CA GLU A 99 -6.72 -8.84 11.74
C GLU A 99 -5.90 -8.32 10.56
N ALA A 100 -5.58 -9.20 9.61
CA ALA A 100 -4.90 -8.91 8.36
C ALA A 100 -5.08 -10.03 7.32
N PHE A 101 -5.00 -9.67 6.03
CA PHE A 101 -4.93 -10.63 4.92
C PHE A 101 -3.96 -10.13 3.84
N ALA A 102 -3.46 -11.07 3.04
CA ALA A 102 -2.63 -10.81 1.88
C ALA A 102 -2.93 -11.84 0.77
N CYS A 103 -2.38 -11.59 -0.42
CA CYS A 103 -2.40 -12.54 -1.53
C CYS A 103 -1.02 -13.20 -1.72
N TRP A 104 -0.98 -14.41 -2.26
CA TRP A 104 0.28 -14.96 -2.78
C TRP A 104 0.71 -14.19 -4.03
N GLU A 105 2.01 -13.98 -4.22
CA GLU A 105 2.53 -13.32 -5.43
C GLU A 105 2.37 -14.24 -6.66
N SER A 106 3.11 -15.34 -6.69
CA SER A 106 2.89 -16.43 -7.63
C SER A 106 3.35 -17.72 -6.99
N GLU A 107 2.41 -18.61 -6.69
CA GLU A 107 2.72 -19.90 -6.07
C GLU A 107 3.60 -20.80 -6.96
N ILE A 108 3.68 -20.49 -8.26
CA ILE A 108 4.48 -21.24 -9.24
C ILE A 108 5.81 -20.54 -9.52
N ALA A 109 5.77 -19.25 -9.88
CA ALA A 109 6.98 -18.54 -10.32
C ALA A 109 7.82 -18.02 -9.13
N ARG A 110 7.17 -17.70 -7.99
CA ARG A 110 7.80 -17.13 -6.79
C ARG A 110 7.18 -17.72 -5.51
N PRO A 111 7.32 -19.05 -5.28
CA PRO A 111 6.69 -19.73 -4.16
C PRO A 111 7.18 -19.18 -2.82
N GLY A 112 6.27 -19.10 -1.84
CA GLY A 112 6.58 -18.67 -0.47
C GLY A 112 6.58 -17.15 -0.25
N LEU A 113 6.24 -16.35 -1.27
CA LEU A 113 6.14 -14.90 -1.16
C LEU A 113 4.70 -14.39 -1.25
N ILE A 114 4.40 -13.39 -0.43
CA ILE A 114 3.15 -12.63 -0.49
C ILE A 114 3.29 -11.44 -1.43
N ALA A 115 2.22 -11.10 -2.14
CA ALA A 115 2.12 -9.87 -2.91
C ALA A 115 1.84 -8.69 -1.97
N ALA A 116 2.80 -7.76 -1.86
CA ALA A 116 2.61 -6.54 -1.08
C ALA A 116 1.58 -5.59 -1.71
N GLY A 117 1.35 -5.70 -3.02
CA GLY A 117 0.39 -4.89 -3.78
C GLY A 117 -1.08 -5.15 -3.46
N TYR A 118 -1.38 -6.17 -2.64
CA TYR A 118 -2.74 -6.48 -2.17
C TYR A 118 -2.68 -6.93 -0.72
N PHE A 119 -2.95 -6.00 0.19
CA PHE A 119 -2.87 -6.25 1.61
C PHE A 119 -3.98 -5.50 2.35
N GLY A 120 -4.57 -6.13 3.35
CA GLY A 120 -5.52 -5.46 4.23
C GLY A 120 -5.23 -5.75 5.69
N CYS A 121 -5.46 -4.78 6.56
CA CYS A 121 -5.33 -4.98 8.00
C CYS A 121 -6.15 -3.99 8.83
N GLU A 122 -6.27 -4.31 10.11
CA GLU A 122 -6.73 -3.36 11.11
C GLU A 122 -5.68 -2.25 11.33
N ALA A 123 -6.13 -1.07 11.74
CA ALA A 123 -5.24 -0.02 12.18
C ALA A 123 -4.46 -0.48 13.44
N GLY A 124 -3.17 -0.14 13.52
CA GLY A 124 -2.30 -0.56 14.62
C GLY A 124 -1.93 -2.04 14.59
N ASN A 125 -2.04 -2.72 13.44
CA ASN A 125 -1.70 -4.14 13.34
C ASN A 125 -0.19 -4.37 13.69
N PRO A 126 0.14 -5.24 14.66
CA PRO A 126 1.53 -5.43 15.12
C PRO A 126 2.49 -5.96 14.06
N PHE A 127 2.01 -6.78 13.11
CA PHE A 127 2.84 -7.27 12.02
C PHE A 127 3.23 -6.14 11.07
N VAL A 128 2.29 -5.26 10.74
CA VAL A 128 2.57 -4.08 9.90
C VAL A 128 3.46 -3.08 10.63
N GLU A 129 3.26 -2.88 11.94
CA GLU A 129 4.16 -2.04 12.75
C GLU A 129 5.60 -2.56 12.71
N GLN A 130 5.79 -3.89 12.81
CA GLN A 130 7.12 -4.49 12.73
C GLN A 130 7.78 -4.23 11.37
N ILE A 131 7.04 -4.34 10.26
CA ILE A 131 7.57 -4.01 8.92
C ILE A 131 8.06 -2.56 8.87
N VAL A 132 7.26 -1.61 9.35
CA VAL A 132 7.63 -0.18 9.37
C VAL A 132 8.91 0.04 10.19
N ARG A 133 9.02 -0.61 11.35
CA ARG A 133 10.18 -0.51 12.24
C ARG A 133 11.43 -1.16 11.67
N ASP A 134 11.29 -2.30 11.00
CA ASP A 134 12.40 -3.02 10.37
C ASP A 134 12.98 -2.20 9.22
N ILE A 135 12.13 -1.64 8.35
CA ILE A 135 12.56 -0.71 7.29
C ILE A 135 13.29 0.49 7.91
N HIS A 136 12.75 1.06 8.99
CA HIS A 136 13.37 2.21 9.65
C HIS A 136 14.75 1.87 10.23
N ALA A 137 14.92 0.65 10.73
CA ALA A 137 16.18 0.17 11.30
C ALA A 137 17.24 -0.17 10.23
N GLU A 138 16.86 -0.31 8.96
CA GLU A 138 17.82 -0.56 7.89
C GLU A 138 18.79 0.62 7.75
N PRO A 139 20.11 0.39 7.66
CA PRO A 139 21.09 1.47 7.47
C PRO A 139 20.89 2.24 6.15
N SER A 140 20.35 1.57 5.13
CA SER A 140 20.05 2.13 3.82
C SER A 140 19.05 1.25 3.10
N VAL A 141 18.09 1.88 2.42
CA VAL A 141 17.14 1.19 1.52
C VAL A 141 17.56 1.25 0.05
N THR A 142 18.70 1.86 -0.26
CA THR A 142 19.05 2.19 -1.66
C THR A 142 20.33 1.56 -2.19
N ASP A 143 21.04 0.79 -1.36
CA ASP A 143 22.36 0.23 -1.67
C ASP A 143 22.32 -1.28 -1.97
N ALA A 144 21.17 -1.93 -1.75
CA ALA A 144 20.94 -3.32 -2.08
C ALA A 144 20.23 -3.41 -3.45
N MET A 145 20.95 -3.10 -4.52
CA MET A 145 20.62 -3.51 -5.90
C MET A 145 21.83 -4.18 -6.55
#